data_AF-A0A2N1V790-F1
#
_entry.id   AF-A0A2N1V790-F1
#
_cell.length_a   1.000
_cell.length_b   1.000
_cell.length_c   1.000
_cell.angle_alpha   90.00
_cell.angle_beta   90.00
_cell.angle_gamma   90.00
#
_symmetry.space_group_name_H-M   'P 1'
#
loop_
_entity.id
_entity.type
_entity.pdbx_description
1 polymer ?
#
loop_
_entity_poly.entity_id
_entity_poly.type
_entity_poly.pdbx_seq_one_letter_code
_entity_poly.pdbx_strand_id
1 'polypeptide(L)' 'LLKPALLATAPGGSLLCTNNVAAVDLDGWLDQLQRCAAKAGRPLMGCDVLAPEADFPSRDGRHPLKIALLQL' A
#
# COMPACT_ATOMS: atom_id res chain seq x y z
N LEU A 1 6.72 7.56 -6.35
CA LEU A 1 5.82 7.06 -7.43
C LEU A 1 4.34 7.16 -7.08
N LEU A 2 3.93 7.15 -5.79
CA LEU A 2 2.51 7.15 -5.42
C LEU A 2 1.73 8.40 -5.87
N LYS A 3 2.26 9.61 -5.69
CA LYS A 3 1.55 10.86 -6.03
C LYS A 3 1.02 10.91 -7.48
N PRO A 4 1.82 10.63 -8.53
CA PRO A 4 1.31 10.54 -9.90
C PRO A 4 0.16 9.53 -10.06
N ALA A 5 0.26 8.35 -9.43
CA ALA A 5 -0.80 7.34 -9.49
C ALA A 5 -2.09 7.84 -8.84
N LEU A 6 -2.01 8.44 -7.65
CA LEU A 6 -3.16 9.04 -6.96
C LEU A 6 -3.87 10.10 -7.80
N LEU A 7 -3.11 10.94 -8.50
CA LEU A 7 -3.68 12.01 -9.34
C LEU A 7 -4.25 11.49 -10.66
N ALA A 8 -3.77 10.35 -11.15
CA ALA A 8 -4.29 9.70 -12.35
C ALA A 8 -5.53 8.84 -12.07
N THR A 9 -5.72 8.37 -10.84
CA THR A 9 -6.90 7.55 -10.48
C THR A 9 -8.16 8.40 -10.39
N ALA A 10 -9.20 7.97 -11.11
CA ALA A 10 -10.52 8.58 -11.09
C ALA A 10 -11.11 8.62 -9.67
N PRO A 11 -12.03 9.57 -9.37
CA PRO A 11 -12.77 9.56 -8.11
C PRO A 11 -13.50 8.24 -7.88
N GLY A 12 -13.44 7.69 -6.66
CA GLY A 12 -14.01 6.37 -6.34
C GLY A 12 -13.20 5.17 -6.85
N GLY A 13 -12.07 5.41 -7.52
CA GLY A 13 -11.20 4.36 -8.01
C GLY A 13 -10.35 3.71 -6.92
N SER A 14 -9.57 2.71 -7.30
CA SER A 14 -8.66 2.01 -6.38
C SER A 14 -7.25 1.88 -6.94
N LEU A 15 -6.29 1.70 -6.06
CA LEU A 15 -4.89 1.46 -6.39
C LEU A 15 -4.39 0.20 -5.68
N LEU A 16 -3.84 -0.74 -6.44
CA LEU A 16 -3.08 -1.86 -5.88
C LEU A 16 -1.60 -1.46 -5.79
N CYS A 17 -1.13 -1.23 -4.57
CA CYS A 17 0.25 -0.84 -4.29
C CYS A 17 1.05 -2.03 -3.77
N THR A 18 2.32 -2.12 -4.17
CA THR A 18 3.23 -3.15 -3.68
C THR A 18 4.58 -2.56 -3.28
N ASN A 19 5.25 -3.21 -2.33
CA ASN A 19 6.63 -2.91 -1.95
C ASN A 19 7.32 -4.22 -1.53
N ASN A 20 8.49 -4.51 -2.12
CA ASN A 20 9.24 -5.74 -1.85
C ASN A 20 10.54 -5.50 -1.05
N VAL A 21 10.73 -4.30 -0.50
CA VAL A 21 11.93 -3.98 0.29
C VAL A 21 11.78 -4.59 1.69
N ALA A 22 12.56 -5.63 1.97
CA ALA A 22 12.50 -6.37 3.23
C ALA A 22 12.73 -5.49 4.48
N ALA A 23 13.61 -4.50 4.38
CA ALA A 23 13.93 -3.58 5.48
C ALA A 23 12.82 -2.56 5.78
N VAL A 24 11.82 -2.45 4.91
CA VAL A 24 10.66 -1.60 5.14
C VAL A 24 9.63 -2.42 5.92
N ASP A 25 9.15 -1.89 7.04
CA ASP A 25 8.08 -2.48 7.82
C ASP A 25 6.71 -2.22 7.19
N LEU A 26 5.74 -3.13 7.38
CA LEU A 26 4.40 -3.00 6.83
C LEU A 26 3.69 -1.73 7.34
N ASP A 27 3.63 -1.54 8.65
CA ASP A 27 2.90 -0.42 9.26
C ASP A 27 3.56 0.91 8.90
N GLY A 28 4.88 0.95 8.95
CA GLY A 28 5.66 2.11 8.51
C GLY A 28 5.46 2.46 7.03
N TRP A 29 5.24 1.47 6.17
CA TRP A 29 4.91 1.69 4.77
C TRP A 29 3.47 2.18 4.58
N LEU A 30 2.49 1.58 5.26
CA LEU A 30 1.09 2.00 5.21
C LEU A 30 0.90 3.46 5.66
N ASP A 31 1.58 3.86 6.74
CA ASP A 31 1.58 5.25 7.22
C ASP A 31 2.17 6.22 6.16
N GLN A 32 3.20 5.80 5.41
CA GLN A 32 3.72 6.60 4.30
C GLN A 32 2.70 6.75 3.15
N LEU A 33 1.96 5.68 2.81
CA LEU A 33 0.90 5.74 1.80
C LEU A 33 -0.19 6.71 2.23
N GLN A 34 -0.69 6.58 3.46
CA GLN A 34 -1.73 7.45 4.02
C GLN A 34 -1.31 8.92 4.01
N ARG A 35 -0.10 9.23 4.51
CA ARG A 35 0.42 10.61 4.54
C ARG A 35 0.64 11.18 3.15
N CYS A 36 1.12 10.38 2.21
CA CYS A 36 1.30 10.83 0.82
C CYS A 36 -0.04 11.12 0.14
N ALA A 37 -1.06 10.29 0.38
CA ALA A 37 -2.42 10.47 -0.12
C ALA A 37 -3.07 11.76 0.42
N ALA A 38 -3.00 11.97 1.74
CA ALA A 38 -3.46 13.21 2.38
C ALA A 38 -2.73 14.45 1.86
N LYS A 39 -1.40 14.42 1.75
CA LYS A 39 -0.60 15.52 1.19
C LYS A 39 -0.88 15.80 -0.29
N ALA A 40 -1.39 14.82 -1.03
CA ALA A 40 -1.77 14.97 -2.43
C ALA A 40 -3.23 15.47 -2.62
N GLY A 41 -3.96 15.73 -1.52
CA GLY A 41 -5.37 16.14 -1.59
C GLY A 41 -6.32 15.01 -2.00
N ARG A 42 -5.88 13.76 -1.88
CA ARG A 42 -6.64 12.54 -2.21
C ARG A 42 -6.63 11.58 -1.01
N PRO A 43 -7.26 11.92 0.12
CA PRO A 43 -7.26 11.07 1.30
C PRO A 43 -7.89 9.71 1.00
N LEU A 44 -7.32 8.64 1.58
CA LEU A 44 -7.84 7.29 1.37
C LEU A 44 -9.18 7.11 2.12
N MET A 45 -10.15 6.48 1.48
CA MET A 45 -11.40 6.02 2.09
C MET A 45 -11.23 4.67 2.80
N GLY A 46 -10.27 3.86 2.33
CA GLY A 46 -9.99 2.52 2.84
C GLY A 46 -8.59 2.07 2.45
N CYS A 47 -8.08 1.08 3.18
CA CYS A 47 -6.83 0.42 2.90
C CYS A 47 -6.88 -1.03 3.39
N ASP A 48 -6.91 -1.98 2.45
CA ASP A 48 -6.88 -3.42 2.76
C ASP A 48 -5.49 -3.99 2.48
N VAL A 49 -4.95 -4.77 3.41
CA VAL A 49 -3.67 -5.47 3.24
C VAL A 49 -3.93 -6.87 2.70
N LEU A 50 -3.22 -7.25 1.65
CA LEU A 50 -3.24 -8.60 1.12
C LEU A 50 -1.95 -9.33 1.52
N ALA A 51 -2.09 -10.54 2.05
CA ALA A 51 -0.96 -11.40 2.34
C ALA A 51 -0.44 -12.02 1.04
N PRO A 52 0.88 -12.28 0.92
CA PRO A 52 1.39 -13.16 -0.11
C PRO A 52 0.78 -14.56 -0.03
N GLU A 53 0.76 -15.25 -1.16
CA GLU A 53 0.29 -16.63 -1.25
C GLU A 53 1.11 -17.58 -0.37
N ALA A 54 0.50 -18.72 0.00
CA ALA A 54 1.06 -19.66 0.97
C ALA A 54 2.36 -20.34 0.51
N ASP A 55 2.67 -20.32 -0.79
CA ASP A 55 3.93 -20.78 -1.37
C ASP A 55 5.12 -19.83 -1.09
N PHE A 56 4.86 -18.64 -0.52
CA PHE A 56 5.87 -17.68 -0.06
C PHE A 56 5.85 -17.49 1.46
N PRO A 57 6.18 -18.53 2.26
CA PRO A 57 6.09 -18.47 3.71
C PRO A 57 7.12 -17.48 4.31
N SER A 58 6.71 -16.75 5.35
CA SER A 58 7.63 -16.01 6.22
C SER A 58 7.68 -16.66 7.59
N ARG A 59 8.87 -17.06 8.06
CA ARG A 59 9.03 -17.74 9.35
C ARG A 59 8.66 -16.87 10.55
N ASP A 60 8.82 -15.56 10.40
CA ASP A 60 8.55 -14.53 11.40
C ASP A 60 7.25 -13.76 11.14
N GLY A 61 6.47 -14.17 10.13
CA GLY A 61 5.26 -13.47 9.68
C GLY A 61 5.53 -12.13 8.98
N ARG A 62 6.79 -11.71 8.80
CA ARG A 62 7.16 -10.44 8.17
C ARG A 62 7.56 -10.64 6.71
N HIS A 63 6.55 -10.76 5.85
CA HIS A 63 6.80 -10.93 4.43
C HIS A 63 7.55 -9.71 3.85
N PRO A 64 8.60 -9.92 3.03
CA PRO A 64 9.31 -8.82 2.37
C PRO A 64 8.38 -8.07 1.42
N LEU A 65 7.48 -8.80 0.74
CA LEU A 65 6.41 -8.26 -0.08
C LEU A 65 5.25 -7.76 0.80
N LYS A 66 4.90 -6.49 0.64
CA LYS A 66 3.66 -5.89 1.13
C LYS A 66 2.76 -5.55 -0.05
N ILE A 67 1.47 -5.75 0.13
CA ILE A 67 0.44 -5.50 -0.87
C ILE A 67 -0.69 -4.74 -0.17
N ALA A 68 -1.08 -3.60 -0.71
CA ALA A 68 -2.17 -2.79 -0.19
C ALA A 68 -3.12 -2.37 -1.31
N LEU A 69 -4.41 -2.63 -1.12
CA LEU A 69 -5.49 -2.08 -1.93
C LEU A 69 -5.96 -0.77 -1.28
N LEU A 70 -5.77 0.35 -1.98
CA LEU A 70 -6.18 1.67 -1.52
C LEU A 70 -7.46 2.11 -2.23
N GLN A 71 -8.47 2.52 -1.47
CA GLN A 71 -9.72 3.09 -2.00
C GLN A 71 -9.67 4.63 -1.89
N LEU A 72 -9.98 5.35 -2.98
CA LEU A 72 -9.84 6.82 -3.12
C LEU A 72 -11.15 7.60 -3.26
#